data_AF-A0A954AAJ5-F1
#
_entry.id   AF-A0A954AAJ5-F1
#
_cell.length_a   1.000
_cell.length_b   1.000
_cell.length_c   1.000
_cell.angle_alpha   90.00
_cell.angle_beta   90.00
_cell.angle_gamma   90.00
#
_symmetry.space_group_name_H-M   'P 1'
#
loop_
_entity.id
_entity.type
_entity.pdbx_description
1 polymer ?
#
loop_
_entity_poly.entity_id
_entity_poly.type
_entity_poly.pdbx_seq_one_letter_code
_entity_poly.pdbx_strand_id
1 'polypeptide(L)'
;MPSPHVYHVFLASPHDLEPERQLVREYFTRWNQTYGNRDDVRLDVIDCENYSSYGLGVPQELINQQLFDRFADTLILFVGIMGRHFGSPTGVIESGIEYGSGTEAELELAITKAAAAGQPSIQFFFLRC
;
A
#
# COMPACT_ATOMS: atom_id res chain seq x y z
N MET A 1 -4.41 -22.74 -19.61
CA MET A 1 -4.05 -22.85 -18.18
C MET A 1 -4.88 -21.83 -17.43
N PRO A 2 -5.43 -22.13 -16.24
CA PRO A 2 -6.12 -21.12 -15.44
C PRO A 2 -5.14 -19.99 -15.09
N SER A 3 -5.68 -18.78 -14.92
CA SER A 3 -4.93 -17.63 -14.43
C SER A 3 -4.70 -17.78 -12.92
N PRO A 4 -3.51 -17.43 -12.39
CA PRO A 4 -3.22 -17.58 -10.97
C PRO A 4 -4.13 -16.70 -10.11
N HIS A 5 -4.35 -17.11 -8.86
CA HIS A 5 -5.03 -16.30 -7.86
C HIS A 5 -4.17 -15.08 -7.51
N VAL A 6 -4.70 -13.88 -7.73
CA VAL A 6 -3.98 -12.62 -7.47
C VAL A 6 -4.36 -12.07 -6.10
N TYR A 7 -3.35 -11.81 -5.28
CA TYR A 7 -3.46 -11.09 -4.03
C TYR A 7 -2.63 -9.81 -4.09
N HIS A 8 -3.04 -8.80 -3.32
CA HIS A 8 -2.46 -7.47 -3.36
C HIS A 8 -1.66 -7.17 -2.10
N VAL A 9 -0.58 -6.42 -2.28
CA VAL A 9 0.28 -5.89 -1.23
C VAL A 9 0.29 -4.37 -1.36
N PHE A 10 -0.27 -3.66 -0.38
CA PHE A 10 -0.24 -2.19 -0.37
C PHE A 10 1.11 -1.69 0.13
N LEU A 11 1.79 -0.84 -0.63
CA LEU A 11 3.09 -0.25 -0.30
C LEU A 11 2.95 1.24 0.01
N ALA A 12 3.03 1.57 1.30
CA ALA A 12 3.00 2.93 1.81
C ALA A 12 4.40 3.41 2.17
N SER A 13 4.76 4.62 1.73
CA SER A 13 6.03 5.27 2.09
C SER A 13 6.04 6.74 1.68
N PRO A 14 6.83 7.58 2.38
CA PRO A 14 7.22 8.88 1.86
C PRO A 14 7.86 8.80 0.46
N HIS A 15 7.63 9.83 -0.36
CA HIS A 15 8.10 9.90 -1.75
C HIS A 15 9.62 9.85 -1.93
N ASP A 16 10.39 10.21 -0.91
CA ASP A 16 11.86 10.21 -0.95
C ASP A 16 12.48 8.82 -0.75
N LEU A 17 11.67 7.78 -0.58
CA LEU A 17 12.09 6.38 -0.36
C LEU A 17 11.92 5.49 -1.60
N GLU A 18 12.05 6.06 -2.81
CA GLU A 18 11.95 5.28 -4.05
C GLU A 18 12.94 4.10 -4.13
N PRO A 19 14.22 4.21 -3.69
CA PRO A 19 15.12 3.06 -3.63
C PRO A 19 14.56 1.90 -2.79
N GLU A 20 13.97 2.19 -1.63
CA GLU A 20 13.36 1.19 -0.75
C GLU A 20 12.08 0.61 -1.35
N ARG A 21 11.26 1.45 -1.98
CA ARG A 21 10.05 1.00 -2.69
C ARG A 21 10.42 -0.01 -3.78
N GLN A 22 11.47 0.28 -4.53
CA GLN A 22 11.97 -0.62 -5.58
C GLN A 22 12.46 -1.96 -5.01
N LEU A 23 13.14 -1.96 -3.85
CA LEU A 23 13.54 -3.21 -3.18
C LEU A 23 12.33 -4.09 -2.81
N VAL A 24 11.22 -3.48 -2.36
CA VAL A 24 9.98 -4.23 -2.08
C VAL A 24 9.40 -4.82 -3.35
N ARG A 25 9.31 -4.05 -4.45
CA ARG A 25 8.81 -4.55 -5.74
C ARG A 25 9.67 -5.69 -6.27
N GLU A 26 10.99 -5.58 -6.17
CA GLU A 26 11.93 -6.62 -6.60
C GLU A 26 11.79 -7.89 -5.76
N TYR A 27 11.58 -7.74 -4.44
CA TYR A 27 11.31 -8.88 -3.56
C TYR A 27 10.09 -9.66 -4.03
N PHE A 28 8.94 -8.99 -4.24
CA PHE A 28 7.72 -9.67 -4.68
C PHE A 28 7.82 -10.22 -6.10
N THR A 29 8.56 -9.53 -6.99
CA THR A 29 8.88 -10.04 -8.32
C THR A 29 9.64 -11.37 -8.24
N ARG A 30 10.69 -11.43 -7.41
CA ARG A 30 11.48 -12.65 -7.21
C ARG A 30 10.67 -13.74 -6.52
N TRP A 31 9.84 -13.36 -5.55
CA TRP A 31 8.96 -14.28 -4.85
C TRP A 31 7.98 -14.94 -5.82
N ASN A 32 7.33 -14.16 -6.69
CA ASN A 32 6.40 -14.67 -7.71
C ASN A 32 7.10 -15.63 -8.69
N GLN A 33 8.33 -15.30 -9.12
CA GLN A 33 9.13 -16.18 -9.98
C GLN A 33 9.49 -17.51 -9.30
N THR A 34 9.76 -17.47 -7.99
CA THR A 34 10.26 -18.63 -7.23
C THR A 34 9.12 -19.53 -6.74
N TYR A 35 8.03 -18.94 -6.24
CA TYR A 35 6.96 -19.64 -5.53
C TYR A 35 5.61 -19.54 -6.24
N GLY A 36 5.36 -18.46 -6.99
CA GLY A 36 4.04 -18.18 -7.55
C GLY A 36 3.51 -19.26 -8.48
N ASN A 37 4.38 -19.84 -9.32
CA ASN A 37 4.01 -20.95 -10.20
C ASN A 37 3.69 -22.24 -9.46
N ARG A 38 4.33 -22.49 -8.30
CA ARG A 38 4.11 -23.71 -7.52
C ARG A 38 2.76 -23.68 -6.82
N ASP A 39 2.39 -22.50 -6.33
CA ASP A 39 1.25 -22.32 -5.44
C ASP A 39 0.03 -21.72 -6.16
N ASP A 40 0.11 -21.48 -7.47
CA ASP A 40 -0.90 -20.80 -8.32
C ASP A 40 -1.32 -19.45 -7.76
N VAL A 41 -0.35 -18.72 -7.19
CA VAL A 41 -0.52 -17.45 -6.49
C VAL A 41 0.36 -16.38 -7.13
N ARG A 42 -0.18 -15.17 -7.24
CA ARG A 42 0.57 -13.98 -7.63
C ARG A 42 0.34 -12.87 -6.61
N LEU A 43 1.44 -12.28 -6.15
CA LEU A 43 1.43 -11.11 -5.27
C LEU A 43 1.72 -9.86 -6.07
N ASP A 44 0.74 -8.98 -6.21
CA ASP A 44 0.87 -7.69 -6.90
C ASP A 44 1.04 -6.56 -5.89
N VAL A 45 2.14 -5.81 -6.03
CA VAL A 45 2.41 -4.62 -5.22
C VAL A 45 1.63 -3.45 -5.79
N ILE A 46 0.79 -2.85 -4.96
CA ILE A 46 -0.03 -1.68 -5.30
C ILE A 46 0.34 -0.50 -4.42
N ASP A 47 0.21 0.70 -4.96
CA ASP A 47 0.37 1.96 -4.25
C ASP A 47 -0.51 3.02 -4.94
N CYS A 48 -0.77 4.11 -4.22
CA CYS A 48 -1.63 5.19 -4.69
C CYS A 48 -1.08 5.85 -5.96
N GLU A 49 0.24 6.00 -6.09
CA GLU A 49 0.90 6.63 -7.24
C GLU A 49 0.67 5.85 -8.53
N ASN A 50 0.86 4.53 -8.52
CA ASN A 50 0.74 3.68 -9.71
C ASN A 50 -0.71 3.47 -10.18
N TYR A 51 -1.69 3.62 -9.29
CA TYR A 51 -3.10 3.42 -9.62
C TYR A 51 -3.90 4.73 -9.78
N SER A 52 -3.31 5.89 -9.47
CA SER A 52 -3.94 7.22 -9.56
C SER A 52 -4.04 7.79 -10.98
N SER A 53 -3.98 6.96 -12.03
CA SER A 53 -4.08 7.37 -13.45
C SER A 53 -5.36 8.13 -13.84
N TYR A 54 -6.27 8.40 -12.89
CA TYR A 54 -7.60 8.97 -13.10
C TYR A 54 -7.92 10.30 -12.41
N GLY A 55 -7.02 10.94 -11.66
CA GLY A 55 -7.46 12.05 -10.79
C GLY A 55 -6.48 13.17 -10.50
N LEU A 56 -6.09 13.95 -11.51
CA LEU A 56 -5.51 15.28 -11.24
C LEU A 56 -6.53 16.10 -10.41
N GLY A 57 -6.21 16.35 -9.14
CA GLY A 57 -7.05 17.11 -8.21
C GLY A 57 -7.94 16.29 -7.27
N VAL A 58 -7.85 14.94 -7.30
CA VAL A 58 -8.56 14.10 -6.33
C VAL A 58 -7.75 14.00 -5.03
N PRO A 59 -8.37 14.16 -3.83
CA PRO A 59 -7.67 14.00 -2.56
C PRO A 59 -7.06 12.60 -2.39
N GLN A 60 -5.84 12.53 -1.84
CA GLN A 60 -5.11 11.27 -1.63
C GLN A 60 -5.91 10.27 -0.78
N GLU A 61 -6.61 10.73 0.26
CA GLU A 61 -7.44 9.86 1.10
C GLU A 61 -8.58 9.18 0.33
N LEU A 62 -9.19 9.88 -0.63
CA LEU A 62 -10.23 9.28 -1.47
C LEU A 62 -9.65 8.21 -2.39
N ILE A 63 -8.46 8.45 -2.95
CA ILE A 63 -7.73 7.45 -3.75
C ILE A 63 -7.42 6.22 -2.90
N ASN A 64 -6.94 6.44 -1.67
CA ASN A 64 -6.63 5.36 -0.73
C ASN A 64 -7.88 4.54 -0.40
N GLN A 65 -8.99 5.19 -0.02
CA GLN A 65 -10.25 4.50 0.23
C GLN A 65 -10.70 3.67 -0.96
N GLN A 66 -10.69 4.26 -2.16
CA GLN A 66 -11.06 3.55 -3.39
C GLN A 66 -10.16 2.33 -3.66
N LEU A 67 -8.86 2.40 -3.38
CA LEU A 67 -7.95 1.27 -3.54
C LEU A 67 -8.22 0.16 -2.52
N PHE A 68 -8.35 0.51 -1.25
CA PHE A 68 -8.65 -0.47 -0.20
C PHE A 68 -10.01 -1.14 -0.42
N ASP A 69 -11.02 -0.38 -0.88
CA ASP A 69 -12.33 -0.94 -1.21
C ASP A 69 -12.27 -1.81 -2.47
N ARG A 70 -11.56 -1.36 -3.51
CA ARG A 70 -11.38 -2.13 -4.76
C ARG A 70 -10.72 -3.48 -4.51
N PHE A 71 -9.77 -3.55 -3.57
CA PHE A 71 -8.99 -4.74 -3.30
C PHE A 71 -9.36 -5.41 -1.97
N ALA A 72 -10.50 -5.08 -1.36
CA ALA A 72 -10.88 -5.55 -0.03
C ALA A 72 -10.76 -7.06 0.16
N ASP A 73 -11.17 -7.86 -0.84
CA ASP A 73 -11.14 -9.33 -0.77
C ASP A 73 -9.78 -9.96 -1.06
N THR A 74 -8.84 -9.18 -1.59
CA THR A 74 -7.55 -9.69 -2.11
C THR A 74 -6.35 -8.99 -1.50
N LEU A 75 -6.55 -7.91 -0.75
CA LEU A 75 -5.52 -7.15 -0.06
C LEU A 75 -5.12 -7.88 1.23
N ILE A 76 -4.03 -8.63 1.16
CA ILE A 76 -3.60 -9.50 2.27
C ILE A 76 -2.51 -8.89 3.13
N LEU A 77 -1.77 -7.91 2.60
CA LEU A 77 -0.59 -7.36 3.24
C LEU A 77 -0.48 -5.85 3.00
N PHE A 78 -0.17 -5.11 4.06
CA PHE A 78 0.28 -3.74 4.03
C PHE A 78 1.76 -3.71 4.41
N VAL A 79 2.56 -3.01 3.62
CA VAL A 79 3.98 -2.75 3.86
C VAL A 79 4.19 -1.25 3.96
N GLY A 80 4.46 -0.77 5.18
CA GLY A 80 4.87 0.61 5.43
C GLY A 80 6.38 0.71 5.55
N ILE A 81 6.98 1.73 4.93
CA ILE A 81 8.40 2.06 5.10
C ILE A 81 8.50 3.51 5.54
N MET A 82 9.26 3.75 6.62
CA MET A 82 9.52 5.09 7.13
C MET A 82 11.02 5.36 7.24
N GLY A 83 11.42 6.53 6.74
CA GLY A 83 12.78 7.05 6.80
C GLY A 83 12.90 8.22 7.78
N ARG A 84 13.76 9.18 7.45
CA ARG A 84 13.98 10.38 8.29
C ARG A 84 12.89 11.45 8.10
N HIS A 85 12.21 11.42 6.97
CA HIS A 85 11.14 12.35 6.63
C HIS A 85 9.79 11.67 6.89
N PHE A 86 8.96 12.28 7.72
CA PHE A 86 7.61 11.77 8.00
C PHE A 86 6.70 11.87 6.76
N GLY A 87 6.89 12.91 5.96
CA GLY A 87 6.07 13.23 4.79
C GLY A 87 5.63 14.69 4.82
N SER A 88 4.66 15.03 3.97
CA SER A 88 3.96 16.32 3.99
C SER A 88 2.51 16.12 4.40
N PRO A 89 1.90 17.06 5.16
CA PRO A 89 0.49 16.96 5.54
C PRO A 89 -0.42 16.79 4.32
N THR A 90 -1.46 15.97 4.46
CA THR A 90 -2.40 15.65 3.36
C THR A 90 -3.40 16.78 3.05
N GLY A 91 -3.34 17.87 3.83
CA GLY A 91 -4.34 18.94 3.83
C GLY A 91 -5.61 18.54 4.58
N VAL A 92 -6.50 19.50 4.83
CA VAL A 92 -7.81 19.23 5.45
C VAL A 92 -8.76 18.73 4.37
N ILE A 93 -9.24 17.49 4.51
CA ILE A 93 -10.25 16.92 3.61
C ILE A 93 -11.66 16.92 4.23
N GLU A 94 -12.66 16.45 3.48
CA GLU A 94 -14.09 16.54 3.86
C GLU A 94 -14.43 15.88 5.20
N SER A 95 -13.62 14.94 5.70
CA SER A 95 -13.80 14.32 7.02
C SER A 95 -13.37 15.24 8.18
N GLY A 96 -12.67 16.33 7.90
CA GLY A 96 -12.12 17.26 8.88
C GLY A 96 -10.86 16.76 9.61
N ILE A 97 -10.34 15.59 9.22
CA ILE A 97 -9.10 15.02 9.78
C ILE A 97 -7.91 15.55 8.98
N GLU A 98 -6.86 15.95 9.68
CA GLU A 98 -5.57 16.34 9.10
C GLU A 98 -4.53 15.31 9.52
N TYR A 99 -3.91 14.65 8.54
CA TYR A 99 -2.78 13.76 8.76
C TYR A 99 -1.48 14.52 8.54
N GLY A 100 -0.46 14.22 9.34
CA GLY A 100 0.87 14.78 9.18
C GLY A 100 1.62 14.20 7.98
N SER A 101 1.16 13.06 7.43
CA SER A 101 1.67 12.50 6.17
C SER A 101 0.65 11.62 5.45
N GLY A 102 0.81 11.48 4.12
CA GLY A 102 0.04 10.49 3.34
C GLY A 102 0.25 9.05 3.84
N THR A 103 1.47 8.70 4.24
CA THR A 103 1.81 7.39 4.82
C THR A 103 1.05 7.11 6.11
N GLU A 104 0.85 8.12 6.96
CA GLU A 104 0.05 8.01 8.19
C GLU A 104 -1.42 7.73 7.86
N ALA A 105 -2.00 8.51 6.93
CA ALA A 105 -3.37 8.29 6.47
C ALA A 105 -3.57 6.87 5.90
N GLU A 106 -2.61 6.38 5.12
CA GLU A 106 -2.60 5.03 4.55
C GLU A 106 -2.52 3.95 5.64
N LEU A 107 -1.67 4.15 6.66
CA LEU A 107 -1.53 3.23 7.79
C LEU A 107 -2.80 3.17 8.62
N GLU A 108 -3.40 4.31 8.97
CA GLU A 108 -4.64 4.38 9.75
C GLU A 108 -5.81 3.70 9.03
N LEU A 109 -5.90 3.87 7.71
CA LEU A 109 -6.87 3.16 6.89
C LEU A 109 -6.62 1.65 6.92
N ALA A 110 -5.37 1.20 6.79
CA ALA A 110 -5.02 -0.22 6.87
C ALA A 110 -5.37 -0.84 8.22
N ILE A 111 -5.09 -0.14 9.33
CA ILE A 111 -5.45 -0.56 10.69
C ILE A 111 -6.96 -0.69 10.82
N THR A 112 -7.71 0.30 10.34
CA THR A 112 -9.18 0.29 10.38
C THR A 112 -9.75 -0.92 9.64
N LYS A 113 -9.25 -1.19 8.43
CA LYS A 113 -9.69 -2.35 7.62
C LYS A 113 -9.29 -3.67 8.28
N ALA A 114 -8.06 -3.77 8.80
CA ALA A 114 -7.58 -4.95 9.51
C ALA A 114 -8.40 -5.25 10.77
N ALA A 115 -8.78 -4.23 11.53
CA ALA A 115 -9.63 -4.38 12.71
C ALA A 115 -11.04 -4.87 12.35
N ALA A 116 -11.58 -4.44 11.20
CA ALA A 116 -12.92 -4.81 10.75
C ALA A 116 -12.98 -6.20 10.08
N ALA A 117 -11.99 -6.56 9.27
CA ALA A 117 -12.02 -7.73 8.39
C ALA A 117 -10.94 -8.78 8.70
N GLY A 118 -10.02 -8.51 9.63
CA GLY A 118 -8.85 -9.36 9.91
C GLY A 118 -7.73 -9.28 8.86
N GLN A 119 -7.90 -8.44 7.83
CA GLN A 119 -6.93 -8.20 6.75
C GLN A 119 -6.95 -6.71 6.33
N PRO A 120 -5.83 -6.16 5.83
CA PRO A 120 -4.54 -6.83 5.60
C PRO A 120 -3.74 -7.05 6.89
N SER A 121 -2.78 -8.00 6.83
CA SER A 121 -1.69 -8.02 7.81
C SER A 121 -0.82 -6.77 7.65
N ILE A 122 -0.35 -6.18 8.73
CA ILE A 122 0.41 -4.92 8.69
C ILE A 122 1.86 -5.18 9.07
N GLN A 123 2.79 -4.80 8.19
CA GLN A 123 4.22 -4.81 8.43
C GLN A 123 4.76 -3.40 8.22
N PHE A 124 5.44 -2.85 9.23
CA PHE A 124 5.93 -1.47 9.18
C PHE A 124 7.42 -1.44 9.53
N PHE A 125 8.23 -0.89 8.64
CA PHE A 125 9.69 -0.92 8.70
C PHE A 125 10.26 0.50 8.87
N PHE A 126 11.30 0.62 9.69
CA PHE A 126 12.04 1.85 9.89
C PHE A 126 13.47 1.68 9.37
N LEU A 127 13.92 2.63 8.54
CA LEU A 127 15.31 2.66 8.12
C LEU A 127 16.23 3.00 9.29
N ARG A 128 17.32 2.24 9.42
CA ARG A 128 18.39 2.58 10.37
C ARG A 128 19.13 3.81 9.83
N CYS A 129 19.03 4.90 10.56
CA CYS A 129 19.66 6.18 10.25
C CYS A 129 20.96 6.33 11.04
#